data_AF-A0A1H8FCL5-F1
#
_entry.id   AF-A0A1H8FCL5-F1
#
_cell.length_a   1.000
_cell.length_b   1.000
_cell.length_c   1.000
_cell.angle_alpha   90.00
_cell.angle_beta   90.00
_cell.angle_gamma   90.00
#
_symmetry.space_group_name_H-M   'P 1'
#
loop_
_entity.id
_entity.type
_entity.pdbx_description
1 polymer ?
#
loop_
_entity_poly.entity_id
_entity_poly.type
_entity_poly.pdbx_seq_one_letter_code
_entity_poly.pdbx_strand_id
1 'polypeptide(L)'
;MSNILEGLFYGNLRPDECIHPNNPEYLLLTRKISNAMEAYKERLSADEFDSLEKLVDLLGESTSIYSAASFVHGFRMGALMMVEVYSEGEDFVQRKI
;
A
#
# COMPACT_ATOMS: atom_id res chain seq x y z
N MET A 1 8.27 -26.57 -0.91
CA MET A 1 7.48 -25.39 -0.51
C MET A 1 8.36 -24.57 0.41
N SER A 2 8.79 -23.39 -0.03
CA SER A 2 9.56 -22.48 0.82
C SER A 2 8.68 -22.00 1.98
N ASN A 3 9.21 -22.03 3.19
CA ASN A 3 8.54 -21.51 4.37
C ASN A 3 8.42 -19.98 4.24
N ILE A 4 7.23 -19.41 4.46
CA ILE A 4 7.00 -17.95 4.39
C ILE A 4 7.95 -17.21 5.33
N LEU A 5 8.24 -17.77 6.51
CA LEU A 5 9.14 -17.15 7.49
C LEU A 5 10.61 -17.16 7.02
N GLU A 6 11.07 -18.24 6.40
CA GLU A 6 12.41 -18.29 5.80
C GLU A 6 12.50 -17.36 4.59
N GLY A 7 11.43 -17.29 3.80
CA GLY A 7 11.32 -16.35 2.68
C GLY A 7 11.42 -14.89 3.12
N LEU A 8 10.77 -14.53 4.24
CA LEU A 8 10.91 -13.21 4.85
C LEU A 8 12.31 -12.98 5.42
N PHE A 9 12.88 -13.95 6.15
CA PHE A 9 14.20 -13.83 6.78
C PHE A 9 15.32 -13.63 5.77
N TYR A 10 15.33 -14.41 4.69
CA TYR A 10 16.33 -14.29 3.62
C TYR A 10 15.98 -13.20 2.59
N GLY A 11 14.86 -12.49 2.75
CA GLY A 11 14.43 -11.44 1.82
C GLY A 11 13.98 -11.93 0.45
N ASN A 12 13.65 -13.22 0.32
CA ASN A 12 13.09 -13.82 -0.89
C ASN A 12 11.61 -13.48 -1.10
N LEU A 13 10.92 -13.05 -0.03
CA LEU A 13 9.54 -12.56 -0.08
C LEU A 13 9.54 -11.05 0.19
N ARG A 14 9.28 -10.26 -0.86
CA ARG A 14 9.17 -8.79 -0.80
C ARG A 14 7.84 -8.37 -1.42
N PRO A 15 6.74 -8.43 -0.65
CA PRO A 15 5.41 -8.18 -1.17
C PRO A 15 5.26 -6.80 -1.81
N ASP A 16 5.93 -5.80 -1.24
CA ASP A 16 5.99 -4.42 -1.73
C ASP A 16 6.60 -4.31 -3.13
N GLU A 17 7.68 -5.04 -3.41
CA GLU A 17 8.32 -5.06 -4.74
C GLU A 17 7.47 -5.77 -5.80
N CYS A 18 6.50 -6.60 -5.40
CA CYS A 18 5.59 -7.26 -6.33
C CYS A 18 4.33 -6.43 -6.62
N ILE A 19 4.05 -5.36 -5.86
CA ILE A 19 2.87 -4.52 -6.05
C ILE A 19 3.12 -3.56 -7.22
N HIS A 20 2.84 -4.05 -8.42
CA HIS A 20 2.77 -3.25 -9.63
C HIS A 20 1.32 -3.20 -10.11
N PRO A 21 0.63 -2.05 -9.96
CA PRO A 21 -0.73 -1.93 -10.47
C PRO A 21 -0.70 -1.99 -11.99
N ASN A 22 -0.97 -3.16 -12.58
CA ASN A 22 -1.25 -3.31 -14.01
C ASN A 22 -2.66 -2.80 -14.39
N ASN A 23 -3.24 -1.95 -13.55
CA ASN A 23 -4.55 -1.37 -13.78
C ASN A 23 -4.43 -0.27 -14.85
N PRO A 24 -5.14 -0.37 -15.99
CA PRO A 24 -5.09 0.63 -17.05
C PRO A 24 -5.46 2.04 -16.58
N GLU A 25 -6.39 2.18 -15.64
CA GLU A 25 -6.80 3.47 -15.08
C GLU A 25 -5.67 4.11 -14.27
N TYR A 26 -4.93 3.30 -13.49
CA TYR A 26 -3.74 3.77 -12.77
C TYR A 26 -2.67 4.29 -13.74
N LEU A 27 -2.38 3.53 -14.80
CA LEU A 27 -1.41 3.95 -15.82
C LEU A 27 -1.83 5.25 -16.53
N LEU A 28 -3.12 5.38 -16.86
CA LEU A 28 -3.67 6.61 -17.43
C LEU A 28 -3.59 7.79 -16.46
N LEU A 29 -3.87 7.55 -15.18
CA LEU A 29 -3.76 8.56 -14.14
C LEU A 29 -2.31 9.05 -13.99
N THR A 30 -1.34 8.15 -13.89
CA THR A 30 0.08 8.50 -13.80
C THR A 30 0.54 9.34 -14.99
N ARG A 31 0.10 8.99 -16.22
CA ARG A 31 0.37 9.82 -17.40
C ARG A 31 -0.22 11.21 -17.30
N LYS A 32 -1.46 11.35 -16.81
CA LYS A 32 -2.09 12.66 -16.60
C LYS A 32 -1.32 13.49 -15.58
N ILE A 33 -0.83 12.88 -14.51
CA ILE A 33 0.00 13.55 -13.49
C ILE A 33 1.29 14.07 -14.13
N SER A 34 2.01 13.23 -14.89
CA SER A 34 3.24 13.65 -15.58
C SER A 34 3.00 14.80 -16.55
N ASN A 35 1.94 14.72 -17.37
CA ASN A 35 1.60 15.78 -18.32
C ASN A 35 1.25 17.11 -17.61
N ALA A 36 0.57 17.04 -16.45
CA ALA A 36 0.28 18.22 -15.66
C ALA A 36 1.55 18.85 -15.07
N MET A 37 2.48 18.03 -14.58
CA MET A 37 3.78 18.50 -14.05
C MET A 37 4.60 19.22 -15.13
N GLU A 38 4.71 18.66 -16.33
CA GLU A 38 5.41 19.33 -17.45
C GLU A 38 4.73 20.66 -17.83
N ALA A 39 3.40 20.69 -17.89
CA ALA A 39 2.66 21.91 -18.17
C ALA A 39 2.84 23.00 -17.10
N TYR A 40 3.00 22.61 -15.82
CA TYR A 40 3.32 23.56 -14.75
C TYR A 40 4.76 24.07 -14.85
N LYS A 41 5.70 23.19 -15.21
CA LYS A 41 7.11 23.55 -15.40
C LYS A 41 7.32 24.63 -16.46
N GLU A 42 6.52 24.61 -17.53
CA GLU A 42 6.56 25.62 -18.60
C GLU A 42 5.94 26.97 -18.19
N ARG A 43 5.03 26.96 -17.21
CA ARG A 43 4.19 28.12 -16.85
C ARG A 43 4.65 28.85 -15.59
N LEU A 44 5.28 28.14 -14.66
CA LEU A 44 5.73 28.66 -13.38
C LEU A 44 7.17 29.13 -13.46
N SER A 45 7.53 30.08 -12.60
CA SER A 45 8.94 30.38 -12.35
C SER A 45 9.64 29.19 -11.67
N ALA A 46 10.98 29.18 -11.69
CA ALA A 46 11.77 28.12 -11.05
C ALA A 46 11.44 27.97 -9.55
N ASP A 47 11.29 29.08 -8.81
CA ASP A 47 11.02 29.05 -7.37
C ASP A 47 9.58 28.56 -7.06
N GLU A 48 8.61 28.93 -7.90
CA GLU A 48 7.23 28.44 -7.79
C GLU A 48 7.13 26.95 -8.11
N PHE A 49 7.87 26.50 -9.13
CA PHE A 49 7.93 25.09 -9.50
C PHE A 49 8.63 24.24 -8.43
N ASP A 50 9.74 24.72 -7.86
CA ASP A 50 10.42 24.05 -6.73
C ASP A 50 9.51 23.93 -5.49
N SER A 51 8.69 24.95 -5.24
CA SER A 51 7.68 24.90 -4.18
C SER A 51 6.57 23.87 -4.47
N LEU A 52 6.16 23.72 -5.73
CA LEU A 52 5.22 22.70 -6.17
C LEU A 52 5.81 21.29 -6.04
N GLU A 53 7.06 21.08 -6.44
CA GLU A 53 7.76 19.79 -6.30
C GLU A 53 7.82 19.36 -4.83
N LYS A 54 8.22 20.28 -3.93
CA LYS A 54 8.19 20.02 -2.48
C LYS A 54 6.81 19.62 -1.96
N LEU A 55 5.74 20.25 -2.45
CA LEU A 55 4.38 19.86 -2.08
C LEU A 55 4.05 18.45 -2.56
N VAL A 56 4.42 18.10 -3.80
CA VAL A 56 4.21 16.75 -4.36
C VAL A 56 4.98 15.70 -3.56
N ASP A 57 6.22 16.01 -3.16
CA ASP A 57 7.03 15.13 -2.30
C ASP A 57 6.34 14.88 -0.95
N LEU A 58 5.87 15.94 -0.28
CA LEU A 58 5.14 15.83 0.99
C LEU A 58 3.85 15.00 0.85
N LEU A 59 3.12 15.14 -0.26
CA LEU A 59 1.96 14.30 -0.56
C LEU A 59 2.35 12.85 -0.80
N GLY A 60 3.49 12.61 -1.45
CA GLY A 60 4.07 11.28 -1.64
C GLY A 60 4.42 10.61 -0.31
N GLU A 61 5.10 11.34 0.59
CA GLU A 61 5.44 10.85 1.94
C GLU A 61 4.18 10.53 2.76
N SER A 62 3.20 11.43 2.78
CA SER A 62 1.92 11.21 3.46
C SER A 62 1.20 9.96 2.94
N THR A 63 1.15 9.78 1.62
CA THR A 63 0.55 8.61 0.97
C THR A 63 1.30 7.33 1.31
N SER A 64 2.64 7.38 1.36
CA SER A 64 3.49 6.25 1.75
C SER A 64 3.23 5.81 3.20
N ILE A 65 3.19 6.76 4.14
CA ILE A 65 2.87 6.49 5.56
C ILE A 65 1.48 5.85 5.69
N TYR A 66 0.47 6.43 5.02
CA TYR A 66 -0.88 5.88 5.03
C TYR A 66 -0.95 4.46 4.44
N SER A 67 -0.25 4.22 3.34
CA SER A 67 -0.22 2.91 2.67
C SER A 67 0.44 1.85 3.56
N ALA A 68 1.55 2.19 4.23
CA ALA A 68 2.20 1.29 5.19
C ALA A 68 1.29 0.96 6.38
N ALA A 69 0.60 1.96 6.94
CA ALA A 69 -0.37 1.74 8.02
C ALA A 69 -1.54 0.84 7.58
N SER A 70 -2.07 1.09 6.38
CA SER A 70 -3.14 0.29 5.78
C SER A 70 -2.71 -1.16 5.54
N PHE A 71 -1.48 -1.37 5.05
CA PHE A 71 -0.90 -2.69 4.85
C PHE A 71 -0.80 -3.46 6.17
N VAL A 72 -0.19 -2.88 7.20
CA VAL A 72 -0.06 -3.51 8.52
C VAL A 72 -1.44 -3.82 9.12
N HIS A 73 -2.39 -2.89 9.02
CA HIS A 73 -3.75 -3.10 9.49
C HIS A 73 -4.43 -4.27 8.75
N GLY A 74 -4.32 -4.33 7.42
CA GLY A 74 -4.87 -5.41 6.61
C GLY A 74 -4.33 -6.79 6.98
N PHE A 75 -3.01 -6.93 7.19
CA PHE A 75 -2.42 -8.19 7.65
C PHE A 75 -2.92 -8.62 9.03
N ARG A 76 -3.03 -7.67 9.99
CA ARG A 76 -3.57 -7.96 11.32
C ARG A 76 -5.02 -8.42 11.24
N MET A 77 -5.85 -7.73 10.45
CA MET A 77 -7.24 -8.12 10.22
C MET A 77 -7.35 -9.50 9.59
N GLY A 78 -6.55 -9.79 8.56
CA GLY A 78 -6.52 -11.11 7.94
C GLY A 78 -6.13 -12.23 8.92
N ALA A 79 -5.14 -11.99 9.78
CA ALA A 79 -4.76 -12.94 10.83
C ALA A 79 -5.88 -13.18 11.84
N LEU A 80 -6.56 -12.12 12.31
CA LEU A 80 -7.71 -12.23 13.21
C LEU A 80 -8.86 -13.02 12.58
N MET A 81 -9.18 -12.75 11.31
CA MET A 81 -10.19 -13.50 10.55
C MET A 81 -9.84 -14.99 10.46
N MET A 82 -8.58 -15.32 10.19
CA MET A 82 -8.14 -16.72 10.16
C MET A 82 -8.28 -17.38 11.53
N VAL A 83 -7.90 -16.71 12.61
CA VAL A 83 -8.09 -17.21 13.97
C VAL A 83 -9.56 -17.49 14.24
N GLU A 84 -10.46 -16.59 13.89
CA GLU A 84 -11.90 -16.77 14.04
C GLU A 84 -12.40 -18.02 13.30
N VAL A 85 -12.11 -18.12 11.99
CA VAL A 85 -12.51 -19.26 11.14
C VAL A 85 -11.97 -20.60 11.65
N TYR A 86 -10.70 -20.65 12.08
CA TYR A 86 -10.08 -21.89 12.55
C TYR A 86 -10.42 -22.24 14.01
N SER A 87 -10.89 -21.27 14.80
CA SER A 87 -11.35 -21.51 16.16
C SER A 87 -12.76 -22.13 16.19
N GLU A 88 -13.47 -22.20 15.06
CA GLU A 88 -14.74 -22.95 14.89
C GLU A 88 -14.55 -24.48 14.84
N GLY A 89 -13.49 -25.00 15.48
CA GLY A 89 -13.35 -26.40 15.92
C GLY A 89 -13.74 -26.63 17.38
N GLU A 90 -14.08 -25.58 18.13
CA GLU A 90 -14.70 -25.70 19.46
C GLU A 90 -16.07 -25.01 19.43
N ASP A 91 -17.13 -25.83 19.40
CA ASP A 91 -18.53 -25.43 19.44
C ASP A 91 -18.79 -24.34 20.50
N PHE A 92 -18.98 -23.10 20.06
CA PHE A 92 -19.43 -22.00 20.92
C PHE A 92 -20.94 -22.06 21.26
N VAL A 93 -21.61 -23.19 20.99
CA VAL A 93 -23.04 -23.39 21.24
C VAL A 93 -23.27 -24.59 22.17
N GLN A 94 -22.80 -24.48 23.41
CA GLN A 94 -23.36 -25.23 24.55
C GLN A 94 -22.94 -24.64 25.91
N ARG A 95 -23.08 -23.32 26.09
CA ARG A 95 -23.24 -22.78 27.46
C ARG A 95 -24.71 -22.90 27.86
N LYS A 96 -24.94 -23.96 28.64
CA LYS A 96 -26.15 -24.34 29.41
C LYS A 96 -27.08 -23.18 29.79
N ILE A 97 -28.37 -23.37 29.52
CA ILE A 97 -29.48 -22.92 30.38
C ILE A 97 -29.86 -24.12 31.26
#